data_AF-X1MYV8-F1
#
_entry.id   AF-X1MYV8-F1
#
_cell.length_a   1.000
_cell.length_b   1.000
_cell.length_c   1.000
_cell.angle_alpha   90.00
_cell.angle_beta   90.00
_cell.angle_gamma   90.00
#
_symmetry.space_group_name_H-M   'P 1'
#
loop_
_entity.id
_entity.type
_entity.pdbx_description
1 polymer ?
#
loop_
_entity_poly.entity_id
_entity_poly.type
_entity_poly.pdbx_seq_one_letter_code
_entity_poly.pdbx_strand_id
1 'polypeptide(L)'
;MLLGKEYGQTGTDGLSAIEREFNKAVEKHLKILVFLSGRNDSTRDRRVSNLIRETGRPSSGYVYKEFNDTSDLKEYVFNSLVELLDDEGILAKFPFDSTICEEATYRNINEKLVEEFLTHRAIKRKVEIPKTPIRDFLVKTIKVVLEVDGVLKPTNTAILFFCDYPQEFMSQSSIKVARYRGNTRIEFIDSQELAGP
;
A
#
# COMPACT_ATOMS: atom_id res chain seq x y z
N MET A 1 -14.09 16.58 -4.79
CA MET A 1 -14.93 17.77 -4.94
C MET A 1 -15.83 17.93 -3.72
N LEU A 2 -15.96 19.15 -3.20
CA LEU A 2 -16.86 19.49 -2.09
C LEU A 2 -18.10 20.16 -2.64
N LEU A 3 -19.29 19.67 -2.28
CA LEU A 3 -20.56 20.25 -2.68
C LEU A 3 -21.28 20.83 -1.46
N GLY A 4 -21.37 22.16 -1.44
CA GLY A 4 -22.16 22.92 -0.47
C GLY A 4 -23.64 22.92 -0.80
N LYS A 5 -24.41 23.69 -0.02
CA LYS A 5 -25.85 23.88 -0.28
C LYS A 5 -26.14 24.81 -1.46
N GLU A 6 -25.22 25.73 -1.73
CA GLU A 6 -25.35 26.75 -2.77
C GLU A 6 -24.51 26.38 -3.99
N TYR A 7 -24.98 26.78 -5.18
CA TYR A 7 -24.28 26.54 -6.44
C TYR A 7 -23.03 27.43 -6.62
N GLY A 8 -22.95 28.54 -5.89
CA GLY A 8 -21.87 29.51 -5.99
C GLY A 8 -22.04 30.49 -7.16
N GLN A 9 -21.04 31.35 -7.32
CA GLN A 9 -21.01 32.34 -8.40
C GLN A 9 -20.81 31.65 -9.76
N THR A 10 -21.54 32.14 -10.76
CA THR A 10 -21.49 31.61 -12.12
C THR A 10 -20.67 32.52 -13.02
N GLY A 11 -19.90 31.91 -13.92
CA GLY A 11 -19.27 32.65 -15.02
C GLY A 11 -20.30 33.14 -16.05
N THR A 12 -19.80 33.73 -17.14
CA THR A 12 -20.62 34.23 -18.25
C THR A 12 -21.40 33.15 -19.00
N ASP A 13 -21.02 31.89 -18.86
CA ASP A 13 -21.70 30.70 -19.42
C ASP A 13 -22.70 30.05 -18.44
N GLY A 14 -22.90 30.63 -17.26
CA GLY A 14 -23.84 30.12 -16.25
C GLY A 14 -23.31 28.96 -15.40
N LEU A 15 -22.06 28.52 -15.60
CA LEU A 15 -21.45 27.42 -14.84
C LEU A 15 -20.69 27.93 -13.61
N SER A 16 -20.83 27.23 -12.49
CA SER A 16 -20.00 27.46 -11.30
C SER A 16 -18.60 26.84 -11.45
N ALA A 17 -17.65 27.28 -10.62
CA ALA A 17 -16.31 26.70 -10.58
C ALA A 17 -16.35 25.18 -10.32
N ILE A 18 -17.24 24.74 -9.44
CA ILE A 18 -17.42 23.34 -9.07
C ILE A 18 -17.93 22.50 -10.26
N GLU A 19 -18.91 23.01 -11.01
CA GLU A 19 -19.42 22.29 -12.19
C GLU A 19 -18.37 22.21 -13.30
N ARG A 20 -17.52 23.24 -13.45
CA ARG A 20 -16.38 23.18 -14.38
C ARG A 20 -15.36 22.12 -13.99
N GLU A 21 -14.99 22.05 -12.72
CA GLU A 21 -14.08 21.01 -12.22
C GLU A 21 -14.65 19.62 -12.47
N PHE A 22 -15.95 19.43 -12.18
CA PHE A 22 -16.64 18.18 -12.47
C PHE A 22 -16.58 17.81 -13.95
N ASN A 23 -17.01 18.72 -14.84
CA ASN A 23 -17.03 18.48 -16.28
C ASN A 23 -15.62 18.17 -16.82
N LYS A 24 -14.59 18.87 -16.33
CA LYS A 24 -13.20 18.61 -16.72
C LYS A 24 -12.69 17.25 -16.23
N ALA A 25 -13.06 16.84 -15.03
CA ALA A 25 -12.69 15.54 -14.49
C ALA A 25 -13.37 14.39 -15.25
N VAL A 26 -14.64 14.57 -15.63
CA VAL A 26 -15.38 13.62 -16.49
C VAL A 26 -14.73 13.51 -17.87
N GLU A 27 -14.42 14.65 -18.52
CA GLU A 27 -13.73 14.68 -19.82
C GLU A 27 -12.40 13.93 -19.80
N LYS A 28 -11.67 14.00 -18.69
CA LYS A 28 -10.39 13.33 -18.50
C LYS A 28 -10.49 11.89 -17.98
N HIS A 29 -11.72 11.36 -17.81
CA HIS A 29 -11.96 10.03 -17.24
C HIS A 29 -11.28 9.81 -15.88
N LEU A 30 -11.20 10.85 -15.04
CA LEU A 30 -10.62 10.76 -13.70
C LEU A 30 -11.62 10.15 -12.72
N LYS A 31 -11.13 9.44 -11.70
CA LYS A 31 -11.96 9.02 -10.56
C LYS A 31 -12.41 10.28 -9.81
N ILE A 32 -13.73 10.46 -9.65
CA ILE A 32 -14.30 11.65 -8.99
C ILE A 32 -14.85 11.26 -7.62
N LEU A 33 -14.31 11.88 -6.57
CA LEU A 33 -14.79 11.78 -5.20
C LEU A 33 -15.67 12.98 -4.87
N VAL A 34 -16.89 12.75 -4.38
CA VAL A 34 -17.87 13.81 -4.09
C VAL A 34 -18.25 13.79 -2.61
N PHE A 35 -17.98 14.89 -1.92
CA PHE A 35 -18.33 15.08 -0.50
C PHE A 35 -19.42 16.13 -0.35
N LEU A 36 -20.55 15.75 0.24
CA LEU A 36 -21.69 16.66 0.42
C LEU A 36 -21.71 17.24 1.84
N SER A 37 -21.87 18.56 1.93
CA SER A 37 -22.10 19.22 3.20
C SER A 37 -23.57 19.09 3.62
N GLY A 38 -23.80 18.48 4.79
CA GLY A 38 -25.08 18.39 5.50
C GLY A 38 -26.07 17.35 4.97
N ARG A 39 -26.84 16.75 5.89
CA ARG A 39 -27.82 15.67 5.63
C ARG A 39 -29.16 16.12 5.04
N ASN A 40 -29.45 17.43 5.07
CA ASN A 40 -30.75 17.95 4.67
C ASN A 40 -30.68 18.66 3.32
N ASP A 41 -31.10 17.94 2.28
CA ASP A 41 -31.14 18.40 0.90
C ASP A 41 -32.35 19.28 0.56
N SER A 42 -33.33 19.40 1.45
CA SER A 42 -34.55 20.19 1.18
C SER A 42 -34.28 21.69 1.01
N THR A 43 -33.14 22.20 1.48
CA THR A 43 -32.73 23.60 1.31
C THR A 43 -31.63 23.78 0.26
N ARG A 44 -31.30 22.75 -0.53
CA ARG A 44 -30.17 22.77 -1.47
C ARG A 44 -30.59 23.41 -2.80
N ASP A 45 -29.70 24.22 -3.40
CA ASP A 45 -29.94 24.84 -4.71
C ASP A 45 -30.25 23.74 -5.75
N ARG A 46 -31.26 24.00 -6.59
CA ARG A 46 -31.71 23.08 -7.63
C ARG A 46 -30.59 22.67 -8.59
N ARG A 47 -29.64 23.57 -8.89
CA ARG A 47 -28.49 23.29 -9.76
C ARG A 47 -27.49 22.36 -9.09
N VAL A 48 -27.22 22.53 -7.79
CA VAL A 48 -26.40 21.57 -7.04
C VAL A 48 -27.10 20.21 -6.99
N SER A 49 -28.41 20.18 -6.78
CA SER A 49 -29.19 18.94 -6.79
C SER A 49 -29.14 18.22 -8.15
N ASN A 50 -29.14 18.98 -9.25
CA ASN A 50 -28.94 18.43 -10.59
C ASN A 50 -27.53 17.84 -10.75
N LEU A 51 -26.49 18.56 -10.31
CA LEU A 51 -25.11 18.09 -10.34
C LEU A 51 -24.93 16.81 -9.50
N ILE A 52 -25.55 16.74 -8.33
CA ILE A 52 -25.56 15.53 -7.48
C ILE A 52 -26.19 14.36 -8.24
N ARG A 53 -27.32 14.56 -8.91
CA ARG A 53 -27.98 13.51 -9.70
C ARG A 53 -27.11 13.04 -10.88
N GLU A 54 -26.36 13.94 -11.50
CA GLU A 54 -25.40 13.58 -12.56
C GLU A 54 -24.24 12.76 -12.01
N THR A 55 -23.77 13.09 -10.80
CA THR A 55 -22.76 12.32 -10.07
C THR A 55 -23.30 11.01 -9.47
N GLY A 56 -24.61 10.79 -9.42
CA GLY A 56 -25.24 9.61 -8.82
C GLY A 56 -25.48 8.45 -9.80
N ARG A 57 -25.01 8.55 -11.05
CA ARG A 57 -25.22 7.50 -12.06
C ARG A 57 -24.27 6.30 -11.80
N PRO A 58 -24.78 5.05 -11.73
CA PRO A 58 -23.99 3.87 -11.33
C PRO A 58 -22.83 3.50 -12.26
N SER A 59 -22.78 4.03 -13.48
CA SER A 59 -21.84 3.64 -14.52
C SER A 59 -20.48 4.35 -14.48
N SER A 60 -20.18 5.13 -13.44
CA SER A 60 -19.07 6.10 -13.46
C SER A 60 -18.20 6.17 -12.21
N GLY A 61 -18.29 5.18 -11.30
CA GLY A 61 -17.25 4.97 -10.26
C GLY A 61 -17.13 6.07 -9.20
N TYR A 62 -18.22 6.79 -8.93
CA TYR A 62 -18.22 7.92 -7.99
C TYR A 62 -18.46 7.47 -6.55
N VAL A 63 -17.65 7.95 -5.61
CA VAL A 63 -17.84 7.70 -4.16
C VAL A 63 -18.50 8.92 -3.53
N TYR A 64 -19.67 8.70 -2.93
CA TYR A 64 -20.51 9.69 -2.28
C TYR A 64 -20.39 9.61 -0.76
N LYS A 65 -20.01 10.71 -0.09
CA LYS A 65 -19.97 10.78 1.38
C LYS A 65 -20.53 12.10 1.90
N GLU A 66 -21.54 12.02 2.77
CA GLU A 66 -22.11 13.17 3.48
C GLU A 66 -21.32 13.45 4.77
N PHE A 67 -20.99 14.72 5.03
CA PHE A 67 -20.29 15.14 6.24
C PHE A 67 -21.02 16.29 6.95
N ASN A 68 -20.91 16.35 8.28
CA ASN A 68 -21.58 17.39 9.08
C ASN A 68 -20.60 18.44 9.63
N ASP A 69 -19.34 18.05 9.82
CA ASP A 69 -18.30 18.94 10.30
C ASP A 69 -16.94 18.68 9.63
N THR A 70 -15.94 19.46 10.02
CA THR A 70 -14.60 19.38 9.45
C THR A 70 -13.85 18.10 9.85
N SER A 71 -14.22 17.46 10.96
CA SER A 71 -13.65 16.19 11.39
C SER A 71 -14.14 15.06 10.49
N ASP A 72 -15.47 14.96 10.30
CA ASP A 72 -16.11 14.04 9.37
C ASP A 72 -15.49 14.16 7.97
N LEU A 73 -15.34 15.40 7.48
CA LEU A 73 -14.78 15.65 6.16
C LEU A 73 -13.34 15.15 6.04
N LYS A 74 -12.49 15.43 7.04
CA LYS A 74 -11.09 14.99 7.03
C LYS A 74 -11.00 13.46 7.00
N GLU A 75 -11.80 12.78 7.80
CA GLU A 75 -11.85 11.32 7.83
C GLU A 75 -12.29 10.74 6.48
N TYR A 76 -13.36 11.28 5.90
CA TYR A 76 -13.86 10.80 4.61
C TYR A 76 -12.91 11.08 3.45
N VAL A 77 -12.27 12.25 3.43
CA VAL A 77 -11.24 12.57 2.44
C VAL A 77 -10.06 11.61 2.58
N PHE A 78 -9.57 11.41 3.82
CA PHE A 78 -8.47 10.49 4.09
C PHE A 78 -8.79 9.07 3.63
N ASN A 79 -9.92 8.52 4.05
CA ASN A 79 -10.32 7.14 3.70
C ASN A 79 -10.51 6.97 2.18
N SER A 80 -11.07 7.97 1.49
CA SER A 80 -11.28 7.89 0.04
C SER A 80 -9.97 8.05 -0.75
N LEU A 81 -8.99 8.78 -0.20
CA LEU A 81 -7.65 8.86 -0.76
C LEU A 81 -6.91 7.52 -0.57
N VAL A 82 -7.01 6.92 0.62
CA VAL A 82 -6.44 5.59 0.88
C VAL A 82 -7.01 4.58 -0.11
N GLU A 83 -8.32 4.53 -0.30
CA GLU A 83 -8.97 3.64 -1.27
C GLU A 83 -8.54 3.91 -2.72
N LEU A 84 -8.40 5.17 -3.13
CA LEU A 84 -7.89 5.53 -4.45
C LEU A 84 -6.45 5.04 -4.66
N LEU A 85 -5.56 5.31 -3.70
CA LEU A 85 -4.16 4.92 -3.81
C LEU A 85 -3.98 3.40 -3.69
N ASP A 86 -4.90 2.71 -3.02
CA ASP A 86 -4.97 1.25 -2.97
C ASP A 86 -5.39 0.65 -4.32
N ASP A 87 -6.43 1.21 -4.95
CA ASP A 87 -6.87 0.82 -6.31
C ASP A 87 -5.77 1.05 -7.35
N GLU A 88 -4.99 2.13 -7.21
CA GLU A 88 -3.85 2.44 -8.08
C GLU A 88 -2.59 1.62 -7.74
N GLY A 89 -2.62 0.80 -6.69
CA GLY A 89 -1.47 -0.02 -6.25
C GLY A 89 -0.31 0.78 -5.67
N ILE A 90 -0.53 2.05 -5.33
CA ILE A 90 0.47 2.95 -4.74
C ILE A 90 0.67 2.65 -3.26
N LEU A 91 -0.40 2.28 -2.55
CA LEU A 91 -0.29 1.82 -1.18
C LEU A 91 0.08 0.34 -1.15
N ALA A 92 1.13 0.02 -0.40
CA ALA A 92 1.42 -1.36 -0.06
C ALA A 92 0.31 -1.89 0.85
N LYS A 93 -0.55 -2.78 0.31
CA LYS A 93 -1.64 -3.47 1.04
C LYS A 93 -1.17 -4.21 2.28
N PHE A 94 0.10 -4.60 2.30
CA PHE A 94 0.69 -5.44 3.32
C PHE A 94 1.98 -4.82 3.84
N PRO A 95 2.35 -5.13 5.10
CA PRO A 95 3.70 -4.93 5.58
C PRO A 95 4.73 -5.40 4.53
N PHE A 96 5.82 -4.64 4.40
CA PHE A 96 6.85 -4.87 3.39
C PHE A 96 7.31 -6.33 3.36
N ASP A 97 7.55 -6.92 4.53
CA ASP A 97 8.01 -8.29 4.75
C ASP A 97 7.02 -9.35 4.23
N SER A 98 5.72 -9.04 4.25
CA SER A 98 4.62 -9.91 3.83
C SER A 98 4.22 -9.74 2.36
N THR A 99 4.76 -8.72 1.68
CA THR A 99 4.45 -8.43 0.28
C THR A 99 5.17 -9.42 -0.64
N ILE A 100 4.51 -9.84 -1.72
CA ILE A 100 5.10 -10.70 -2.75
C ILE A 100 6.27 -9.96 -3.41
N CYS A 101 7.42 -10.62 -3.52
CA CYS A 101 8.52 -10.15 -4.33
C CYS A 101 8.25 -10.57 -5.78
N GLU A 102 7.65 -9.69 -6.57
CA GLU A 102 7.10 -10.04 -7.89
C GLU A 102 8.14 -10.55 -8.89
N GLU A 103 9.36 -10.04 -8.77
CA GLU A 103 10.50 -10.42 -9.61
C GLU A 103 11.10 -11.78 -9.21
N ALA A 104 10.77 -12.30 -8.03
CA ALA A 104 11.29 -13.55 -7.51
C ALA A 104 10.36 -14.73 -7.75
N THR A 105 10.96 -15.91 -7.85
CA THR A 105 10.27 -17.20 -7.92
C THR A 105 10.77 -18.12 -6.83
N TYR A 106 10.06 -19.23 -6.57
CA TYR A 106 10.51 -20.22 -5.59
C TYR A 106 11.94 -20.72 -5.84
N ARG A 107 12.44 -20.69 -7.08
CA ARG A 107 13.82 -21.09 -7.43
C ARG A 107 14.89 -20.18 -6.82
N ASN A 108 14.54 -18.96 -6.43
CA ASN A 108 15.45 -18.03 -5.77
C ASN A 108 15.62 -18.35 -4.27
N ILE A 109 14.84 -19.28 -3.73
CA ILE A 109 14.97 -19.75 -2.35
C ILE A 109 16.02 -20.87 -2.30
N ASN A 110 17.09 -20.65 -1.54
CA ASN A 110 18.06 -21.65 -1.17
C ASN A 110 17.56 -22.42 0.06
N GLU A 111 17.04 -23.64 -0.18
CA GLU A 111 16.51 -24.50 0.88
C GLU A 111 17.56 -24.88 1.94
N LYS A 112 18.86 -24.84 1.62
CA LYS A 112 19.93 -25.08 2.60
C LYS A 112 19.95 -24.02 3.70
N LEU A 113 19.68 -22.75 3.37
CA LEU A 113 19.55 -21.68 4.36
C LEU A 113 18.35 -21.92 5.29
N VAL A 114 17.29 -22.53 4.77
CA VAL A 114 16.12 -22.94 5.57
C VAL A 114 16.50 -24.07 6.54
N GLU A 115 17.25 -25.07 6.07
CA GLU A 115 17.76 -26.16 6.93
C GLU A 115 18.68 -25.64 8.04
N GLU A 116 19.59 -24.73 7.72
CA GLU A 116 20.48 -24.08 8.68
C GLU A 116 19.68 -23.27 9.71
N PHE A 117 18.68 -22.50 9.27
CA PHE A 117 17.76 -21.80 10.15
C PHE A 117 17.02 -22.74 11.10
N LEU A 118 16.47 -23.84 10.60
CA LEU A 118 15.75 -24.82 11.41
C LEU A 118 16.66 -25.50 12.43
N THR A 119 17.89 -25.82 12.04
CA THR A 119 18.91 -26.41 12.91
C THR A 119 19.31 -25.45 14.02
N HIS A 120 19.61 -24.19 13.69
CA HIS A 120 19.92 -23.16 14.67
C HIS A 120 18.74 -22.88 15.61
N ARG A 121 17.50 -22.87 15.10
CA ARG A 121 16.28 -22.73 15.90
C ARG A 121 16.13 -23.87 16.90
N ALA A 122 16.36 -25.11 16.46
CA ALA A 122 16.27 -26.30 17.31
C ALA A 122 17.24 -26.21 18.49
N ILE A 123 18.50 -25.86 18.22
CA ILE A 123 19.54 -25.69 19.25
C ILE A 123 19.19 -24.54 20.20
N LYS A 124 18.93 -23.34 19.67
CA LYS A 124 18.70 -22.14 20.50
C LYS A 124 17.43 -22.20 21.33
N ARG A 125 16.36 -22.77 20.77
CA ARG A 125 15.04 -22.84 21.44
C ARG A 125 14.77 -24.18 22.12
N LYS A 126 15.69 -25.14 22.02
CA LYS A 126 15.54 -26.51 22.56
C LYS A 126 14.25 -27.17 22.08
N VAL A 127 13.99 -27.08 20.78
CA VAL A 127 12.81 -27.67 20.12
C VAL A 127 13.26 -28.63 19.03
N GLU A 128 12.40 -29.56 18.64
CA GLU A 128 12.69 -30.46 17.53
C GLU A 128 12.66 -29.73 16.18
N ILE A 129 13.46 -30.25 15.24
CA ILE A 129 13.40 -29.83 13.84
C ILE A 129 12.10 -30.39 13.23
N PRO A 130 11.24 -29.56 12.63
CA PRO A 130 10.05 -30.04 11.94
C PRO A 130 10.42 -31.07 10.86
N LYS A 131 9.69 -32.19 10.81
CA LYS A 131 9.86 -33.22 9.78
C LYS A 131 9.09 -32.93 8.49
N THR A 132 8.37 -31.82 8.46
CA THR A 132 7.60 -31.35 7.31
C THR A 132 8.54 -30.99 6.16
N PRO A 133 8.19 -31.26 4.89
CA PRO A 133 8.97 -30.79 3.75
C PRO A 133 9.21 -29.27 3.81
N ILE A 134 10.39 -28.81 3.39
CA ILE A 134 10.78 -27.39 3.44
C ILE A 134 9.74 -26.51 2.76
N ARG A 135 9.31 -26.88 1.55
CA ARG A 135 8.24 -26.20 0.83
C ARG A 135 6.99 -26.00 1.69
N ASP A 136 6.52 -27.05 2.35
CA ASP A 136 5.34 -27.01 3.19
C ASP A 136 5.57 -26.18 4.46
N PHE A 137 6.79 -26.20 5.01
CA PHE A 137 7.16 -25.33 6.11
C PHE A 137 7.09 -23.85 5.71
N LEU A 138 7.67 -23.49 4.56
CA LEU A 138 7.69 -22.12 4.02
C LEU A 138 6.27 -21.61 3.73
N VAL A 139 5.42 -22.44 3.13
CA VAL A 139 4.05 -22.07 2.73
C VAL A 139 3.08 -22.09 3.90
N LYS A 140 3.06 -23.17 4.69
CA LYS A 140 2.00 -23.42 5.68
C LYS A 140 2.37 -22.98 7.09
N THR A 141 3.65 -23.06 7.46
CA THR A 141 4.09 -22.81 8.83
C THR A 141 4.50 -21.37 9.06
N ILE A 142 5.47 -20.87 8.28
CA ILE A 142 5.95 -19.49 8.42
C ILE A 142 5.34 -18.52 7.40
N LYS A 143 4.64 -19.04 6.38
CA LYS A 143 3.85 -18.28 5.39
C LYS A 143 4.65 -17.20 4.66
N VAL A 144 5.91 -17.49 4.35
CA VAL A 144 6.79 -16.60 3.57
C VAL A 144 6.76 -16.91 2.07
N VAL A 145 6.05 -17.97 1.68
CA VAL A 145 5.74 -18.30 0.27
C VAL A 145 4.24 -18.42 0.16
N LEU A 146 3.65 -17.66 -0.76
CA LEU A 146 2.22 -17.65 -1.04
C LEU A 146 1.94 -18.45 -2.32
N GLU A 147 0.75 -19.01 -2.42
CA GLU A 147 0.27 -19.66 -3.65
C GLU A 147 -0.80 -18.77 -4.27
N VAL A 148 -0.52 -18.24 -5.47
CA VAL A 148 -1.40 -17.36 -6.24
C VAL A 148 -1.60 -18.01 -7.60
N ASP A 149 -2.83 -18.32 -7.96
CA ASP A 149 -3.20 -18.99 -9.22
C ASP A 149 -2.40 -20.29 -9.49
N GLY A 150 -2.12 -21.06 -8.43
CA GLY A 150 -1.34 -22.31 -8.49
C GLY A 150 0.18 -22.11 -8.62
N VAL A 151 0.67 -20.87 -8.53
CA VAL A 151 2.09 -20.51 -8.62
C VAL A 151 2.61 -20.09 -7.25
N LEU A 152 3.77 -20.64 -6.87
CA LEU A 152 4.45 -20.25 -5.64
C LEU A 152 5.19 -18.93 -5.83
N LYS A 153 4.82 -17.95 -5.00
CA LYS A 153 5.33 -16.58 -4.99
C LYS A 153 5.99 -16.30 -3.64
N PRO A 154 7.33 -16.16 -3.59
CA PRO A 154 8.04 -15.76 -2.38
C PRO A 154 7.64 -14.34 -1.95
N THR A 155 7.56 -14.11 -0.64
CA THR A 155 7.47 -12.76 -0.09
C THR A 155 8.85 -12.13 0.06
N ASN A 156 8.89 -10.83 0.35
CA ASN A 156 10.15 -10.15 0.65
C ASN A 156 10.90 -10.82 1.83
N THR A 157 10.18 -11.35 2.83
CA THR A 157 10.80 -12.15 3.92
C THR A 157 11.53 -13.38 3.39
N ALA A 158 10.91 -14.14 2.49
CA ALA A 158 11.55 -15.34 1.95
C ALA A 158 12.85 -15.00 1.22
N ILE A 159 12.85 -13.90 0.47
CA ILE A 159 14.03 -13.45 -0.26
C ILE A 159 15.11 -12.94 0.69
N LEU A 160 14.76 -12.10 1.67
CA LEU A 160 15.72 -11.54 2.61
C LEU A 160 16.44 -12.59 3.47
N PHE A 161 15.75 -13.68 3.85
CA PHE A 161 16.32 -14.69 4.75
C PHE A 161 16.81 -15.95 4.05
N PHE A 162 16.27 -16.29 2.88
CA PHE A 162 16.51 -17.58 2.25
C PHE A 162 16.94 -17.45 0.78
N CYS A 163 17.34 -16.27 0.30
CA CYS A 163 18.01 -16.11 -0.99
C CYS A 163 19.51 -15.91 -0.79
N ASP A 164 20.32 -16.42 -1.72
CA ASP A 164 21.79 -16.23 -1.69
C ASP A 164 22.21 -14.77 -1.94
N TYR A 165 21.42 -14.03 -2.73
CA TYR A 165 21.72 -12.65 -3.10
C TYR A 165 20.45 -11.79 -3.10
N PRO A 166 19.89 -11.47 -1.92
CA PRO A 166 18.68 -10.64 -1.84
C PRO A 166 18.85 -9.24 -2.44
N GLN A 167 20.09 -8.77 -2.63
CA GLN A 167 20.42 -7.47 -3.20
C GLN A 167 19.96 -7.33 -4.66
N GLU A 168 19.79 -8.46 -5.37
CA GLU A 168 19.23 -8.48 -6.73
C GLU A 168 17.77 -8.02 -6.77
N PHE A 169 17.04 -8.22 -5.66
CA PHE A 169 15.63 -7.85 -5.51
C PHE A 169 15.43 -6.59 -4.67
N MET A 170 16.33 -6.37 -3.71
CA MET A 170 16.23 -5.29 -2.72
C MET A 170 17.61 -4.69 -2.49
N SER A 171 17.96 -3.65 -3.24
CA SER A 171 19.30 -3.04 -3.18
C SER A 171 19.73 -2.59 -1.77
N GLN A 172 18.78 -2.32 -0.89
CA GLN A 172 18.99 -1.97 0.52
C GLN A 172 19.25 -3.18 1.44
N SER A 173 19.28 -4.43 0.95
CA SER A 173 19.49 -5.63 1.77
C SER A 173 20.97 -5.83 2.11
N SER A 174 21.62 -4.82 2.68
CA SER A 174 23.00 -4.88 3.13
C SER A 174 23.16 -4.27 4.53
N ILE A 175 24.11 -4.79 5.29
CA ILE A 175 24.47 -4.25 6.60
C ILE A 175 25.74 -3.42 6.44
N LYS A 176 25.63 -2.12 6.70
CA LYS A 176 26.77 -1.21 6.68
C LYS A 176 27.30 -1.03 8.10
N VAL A 177 28.51 -1.53 8.33
CA VAL A 177 29.23 -1.39 9.60
C VAL A 177 30.25 -0.27 9.44
N ALA A 178 30.23 0.71 10.34
CA ALA A 178 31.21 1.79 10.37
C ALA A 178 31.83 1.86 11.78
N ARG A 179 33.16 1.95 11.83
CA ARG A 179 33.93 2.00 13.07
C ARG A 179 34.47 3.40 13.29
N TYR A 180 34.30 3.89 14.52
CA TYR A 180 34.75 5.21 14.95
C TYR A 180 35.62 5.08 16.21
N ARG A 181 36.51 6.05 16.45
CA ARG A 181 37.27 6.12 17.70
C ARG A 181 36.40 6.67 18.84
N GLY A 182 36.42 6.00 19.99
CA GLY A 182 35.66 6.40 21.16
C GLY A 182 34.18 6.03 21.05
N ASN A 183 33.31 6.85 21.64
CA ASN A 183 31.85 6.65 21.66
C ASN A 183 31.09 7.71 20.85
N THR A 184 31.78 8.50 20.03
CA THR A 184 31.20 9.54 19.17
C THR A 184 31.42 9.19 17.70
N ARG A 185 30.54 9.67 16.82
CA ARG A 185 30.63 9.45 15.36
C ARG A 185 31.48 10.54 14.67
N ILE A 186 32.61 10.92 15.26
CA ILE A 186 33.46 12.02 14.76
C ILE A 186 34.70 11.47 14.05
N GLU A 187 35.48 10.65 14.74
CA GLU A 187 36.72 10.11 14.20
C GLU A 187 36.48 8.78 13.51
N PHE A 188 36.15 8.84 12.22
CA PHE A 188 35.99 7.66 11.37
C PHE A 188 37.29 6.87 11.23
N ILE A 189 37.22 5.55 11.35
CA ILE A 189 38.35 4.63 11.17
C ILE A 189 38.21 3.90 9.84
N ASP A 190 37.14 3.11 9.69
CA ASP A 190 36.84 2.33 8.49
C ASP A 190 35.36 1.94 8.45
N SER A 191 34.94 1.39 7.31
CA SER A 191 33.62 0.83 7.11
C SER A 191 33.66 -0.43 6.26
N GLN A 192 32.72 -1.33 6.49
CA GLN A 192 32.51 -2.53 5.71
C GLN A 192 31.02 -2.67 5.38
N GLU A 193 30.72 -3.04 4.14
CA GLU A 193 29.39 -3.45 3.73
C GLU A 193 29.34 -4.98 3.70
N LEU A 194 28.36 -5.55 4.39
CA LEU A 194 28.08 -6.97 4.40
C LEU A 194 26.85 -7.22 3.52
N ALA A 195 27.03 -8.03 2.49
CA ALA A 195 26.01 -8.43 1.52
C ALA A 195 26.02 -9.97 1.40
N GLY A 196 24.88 -10.53 1.00
CA GLY A 196 24.56 -11.96 1.07
C GLY A 196 24.04 -12.41 2.45
N PRO A 197 23.56 -13.66 2.55
CA PRO A 197 23.15 -14.30 3.81
C PRO A 197 24.33 -14.56 4.76
#